data_AF-A0A9P3BZR8-F1
#
_entry.id   AF-A0A9P3BZR8-F1
#
_cell.length_a   1.000
_cell.length_b   1.000
_cell.length_c   1.000
_cell.angle_alpha   90.00
_cell.angle_beta   90.00
_cell.angle_gamma   90.00
#
_symmetry.space_group_name_H-M   'P 1'
#
loop_
_entity.id
_entity.type
_entity.pdbx_description
1 polymer ?
#
loop_
_entity_poly.entity_id
_entity_poly.type
_entity_poly.pdbx_seq_one_letter_code
_entity_poly.pdbx_strand_id
1 'polypeptide(L)'
;MELHPLPEIGEVLVATGGLYAPTIRYDDGTFYVICTNVDIWADNWSDPVYFEFDGIDPSVFFDDDGKTYIQGSAAAGPSTPINMFELDLSSGGKLSEERTIWRGTGGIYPEGPHLYKRKGYYYLVIAEGGTHEGHMVTMARSTNLWGPHEGCPHNPILTARTTDDYIQYTGHYDVFRDDRGQWWCTCLGVRKDRNGRYIMGRETFLTRGSWDGDWLSLEQVKLTPSGLLGSDEEKTLIADPAIDYVYIRDADPSNYTLSSSTLDHLTLTASTADLSHPELSPSFIELAIVVEVINRPKEIYRQERQTLDRPKSIAFRMQYTEQEYRLFYTVADAAQPNWTCVSTIDTLDLTGPDFTGPVIGVFAVAEATDTAVQFRNLTIC
;
A
#
# COMPACT_ATOMS: atom_id res chain seq x y z
N MET A 1 -19.07 3.10 -8.65
CA MET A 1 -17.75 2.48 -8.85
C MET A 1 -17.98 1.21 -9.66
N GLU A 2 -17.55 1.14 -10.92
CA GLU A 2 -17.45 -0.15 -11.61
C GLU A 2 -16.09 -0.75 -11.25
N LEU A 3 -16.09 -1.88 -10.54
CA LEU A 3 -14.87 -2.64 -10.33
C LEU A 3 -14.57 -3.39 -11.63
N HIS A 4 -13.43 -3.12 -12.24
CA HIS A 4 -13.03 -3.80 -13.47
C HIS A 4 -12.46 -5.19 -13.17
N PRO A 5 -12.86 -6.24 -13.92
CA PRO A 5 -12.31 -7.58 -13.72
C PRO A 5 -10.85 -7.64 -14.14
N LEU A 6 -10.04 -8.45 -13.45
CA LEU A 6 -8.66 -8.67 -13.87
C LEU A 6 -8.64 -9.42 -15.22
N PRO A 7 -7.87 -8.96 -16.24
CA PRO A 7 -7.91 -9.52 -17.60
C PRO A 7 -7.61 -11.01 -17.70
N GLU A 8 -6.86 -11.56 -16.73
CA GLU A 8 -6.39 -12.96 -16.76
C GLU A 8 -7.38 -13.96 -16.13
N ILE A 9 -8.25 -13.51 -15.23
CA ILE A 9 -9.18 -14.39 -14.49
C ILE A 9 -10.66 -14.05 -14.72
N GLY A 10 -10.99 -12.87 -15.26
CA GLY A 10 -12.37 -12.46 -15.54
C GLY A 10 -13.22 -12.15 -14.30
N GLU A 11 -12.69 -12.38 -13.10
CA GLU A 11 -13.32 -12.00 -11.83
C GLU A 11 -12.93 -10.59 -11.39
N VAL A 12 -13.87 -9.94 -10.70
CA VAL A 12 -13.64 -8.73 -9.93
C VAL A 12 -13.00 -9.12 -8.59
N LEU A 13 -11.69 -8.85 -8.44
CA LEU A 13 -11.07 -8.85 -7.12
C LEU A 13 -11.39 -7.52 -6.44
N VAL A 14 -12.31 -7.55 -5.48
CA VAL A 14 -12.68 -6.34 -4.71
C VAL A 14 -11.47 -5.73 -3.98
N ALA A 15 -10.47 -6.55 -3.65
CA ALA A 15 -9.20 -6.13 -3.05
C ALA A 15 -8.21 -5.44 -4.01
N THR A 16 -8.49 -5.36 -5.33
CA THR A 16 -7.68 -4.60 -6.30
C THR A 16 -8.29 -3.24 -6.68
N GLY A 17 -9.38 -2.84 -6.01
CA GLY A 17 -9.94 -1.48 -6.06
C GLY A 17 -9.46 -0.60 -4.91
N GLY A 18 -10.02 0.61 -4.79
CA GLY A 18 -9.67 1.58 -3.75
C GLY A 18 -8.53 2.51 -4.15
N LEU A 19 -7.81 3.04 -3.16
CA LEU A 19 -6.71 4.01 -3.32
C LEU A 19 -5.52 3.40 -4.06
N TYR A 20 -5.16 4.00 -5.20
CA TYR A 20 -3.94 3.68 -5.94
C TYR A 20 -2.80 4.63 -5.51
N ALA A 21 -1.63 4.57 -6.16
CA ALA A 21 -0.42 5.27 -5.72
C ALA A 21 -0.66 6.77 -5.41
N PRO A 22 -0.38 7.21 -4.17
CA PRO A 22 -0.44 8.61 -3.77
C PRO A 22 0.90 9.29 -4.01
N THR A 23 0.86 10.54 -4.47
CA THR A 23 2.00 11.46 -4.46
C THR A 23 1.75 12.56 -3.43
N ILE A 24 2.71 12.81 -2.54
CA ILE A 24 2.68 13.95 -1.61
C ILE A 24 3.71 15.02 -2.02
N ARG A 25 3.29 16.28 -2.11
CA ARG A 25 4.17 17.43 -2.38
C ARG A 25 3.89 18.56 -1.40
N TYR A 26 4.82 19.50 -1.31
CA TYR A 26 4.70 20.70 -0.50
C TYR A 26 5.08 21.91 -1.37
N ASP A 27 4.21 22.93 -1.38
CA ASP A 27 4.46 24.22 -2.02
C ASP A 27 3.80 25.35 -1.21
N ASP A 28 4.46 26.52 -1.16
CA ASP A 28 4.07 27.73 -0.41
C ASP A 28 3.25 27.51 0.89
N GLY A 29 3.78 26.72 1.82
CA GLY A 29 3.13 26.47 3.12
C GLY A 29 2.10 25.34 3.15
N THR A 30 1.74 24.77 2.00
CA THR A 30 0.63 23.83 1.83
C THR A 30 1.14 22.44 1.42
N PHE A 31 0.56 21.39 2.02
CA PHE A 31 0.77 20.01 1.57
C PHE A 31 -0.34 19.58 0.62
N TYR A 32 0.03 18.89 -0.45
CA TYR A 32 -0.86 18.36 -1.47
C TYR A 32 -0.69 16.85 -1.55
N VAL A 33 -1.79 16.10 -1.46
CA VAL A 33 -1.84 14.67 -1.72
C VAL A 33 -2.73 14.44 -2.94
N ILE A 34 -2.21 13.71 -3.93
CA ILE A 34 -2.88 13.41 -5.19
C ILE A 34 -2.75 11.91 -5.48
N CYS A 35 -3.86 11.25 -5.79
CA CYS A 35 -3.93 9.81 -6.07
C CYS A 35 -5.09 9.52 -7.03
N THR A 36 -5.21 8.29 -7.52
CA THR A 36 -6.43 7.81 -8.20
C THR A 36 -7.38 7.16 -7.18
N ASN A 37 -8.69 7.35 -7.37
CA ASN A 37 -9.78 6.85 -6.50
C ASN A 37 -9.70 7.34 -5.04
N VAL A 38 -9.49 8.65 -4.85
CA VAL A 38 -9.34 9.27 -3.53
C VAL A 38 -10.68 9.52 -2.87
N ASP A 39 -10.84 9.00 -1.65
CA ASP A 39 -11.79 9.51 -0.67
C ASP A 39 -11.11 9.51 0.71
N ILE A 40 -10.22 10.49 0.94
CA ILE A 40 -9.47 10.64 2.19
C ILE A 40 -10.31 11.45 3.16
N TRP A 41 -11.05 10.73 4.02
CA TRP A 41 -11.77 11.30 5.15
C TRP A 41 -10.84 11.52 6.34
N ALA A 42 -10.29 12.72 6.47
CA ALA A 42 -9.41 13.06 7.59
C ALA A 42 -9.51 14.56 7.97
N ASP A 43 -9.79 14.85 9.24
CA ASP A 43 -10.10 16.19 9.78
C ASP A 43 -9.06 17.29 9.52
N ASN A 44 -7.83 16.92 9.13
CA ASN A 44 -6.72 17.83 8.85
C ASN A 44 -6.45 18.06 7.35
N TRP A 45 -7.26 17.48 6.45
CA TRP A 45 -7.19 17.68 5.00
C TRP A 45 -8.46 18.38 4.52
N SER A 46 -8.40 19.01 3.34
CA SER A 46 -9.58 19.58 2.70
C SER A 46 -10.45 18.49 2.06
N ASP A 47 -11.69 18.85 1.73
CA ASP A 47 -12.49 18.08 0.76
C ASP A 47 -11.68 17.86 -0.54
N PRO A 48 -11.87 16.72 -1.23
CA PRO A 48 -11.13 16.39 -2.45
C PRO A 48 -11.48 17.30 -3.63
N VAL A 49 -10.46 17.77 -4.36
CA VAL A 49 -10.62 18.47 -5.64
C VAL A 49 -10.45 17.46 -6.78
N TYR A 50 -11.56 17.12 -7.44
CA TYR A 50 -11.58 16.17 -8.55
C TYR A 50 -11.17 16.82 -9.87
N PHE A 51 -10.38 16.11 -10.67
CA PHE A 51 -9.99 16.49 -12.03
C PHE A 51 -10.18 15.30 -12.99
N GLU A 52 -10.41 15.57 -14.28
CA GLU A 52 -10.59 14.50 -15.28
C GLU A 52 -9.24 13.90 -15.70
N PHE A 53 -9.00 12.62 -15.45
CA PHE A 53 -7.86 11.89 -16.01
C PHE A 53 -8.19 10.41 -16.22
N ASP A 54 -7.92 9.89 -17.41
CA ASP A 54 -8.13 8.47 -17.74
C ASP A 54 -6.81 7.71 -17.54
N GLY A 55 -6.52 7.38 -16.28
CA GLY A 55 -5.22 6.83 -15.91
C GLY A 55 -4.98 6.67 -14.41
N ILE A 56 -3.76 6.24 -14.07
CA ILE A 56 -3.30 6.01 -12.69
C ILE A 56 -2.02 6.78 -12.38
N ASP A 57 -1.59 6.70 -11.12
CA ASP A 57 -0.37 7.27 -10.57
C ASP A 57 -0.17 8.76 -10.87
N PRO A 58 -1.17 9.61 -10.55
CA PRO A 58 -1.04 11.04 -10.78
C PRO A 58 0.00 11.65 -9.83
N SER A 59 0.82 12.55 -10.35
CA SER A 59 1.81 13.29 -9.57
C SER A 59 1.84 14.76 -9.97
N VAL A 60 1.92 15.62 -8.96
CA VAL A 60 1.94 17.08 -9.12
C VAL A 60 3.36 17.62 -9.20
N PHE A 61 3.59 18.56 -10.11
CA PHE A 61 4.83 19.29 -10.31
C PHE A 61 4.56 20.79 -10.36
N PHE A 62 5.16 21.53 -9.44
CA PHE A 62 5.16 22.99 -9.38
C PHE A 62 6.40 23.51 -10.11
N ASP A 63 6.24 24.40 -11.09
CA ASP A 63 7.36 24.96 -11.86
C ASP A 63 7.62 26.44 -11.52
N ASP A 64 8.86 26.89 -11.77
CA ASP A 64 9.34 28.26 -11.50
C ASP A 64 8.59 29.34 -12.31
N ASP A 65 7.76 28.96 -13.28
CA ASP A 65 6.90 29.87 -14.05
C ASP A 65 5.54 30.16 -13.36
N GLY A 66 5.32 29.59 -12.18
CA GLY A 66 4.12 29.76 -11.37
C GLY A 66 2.96 28.84 -11.77
N LYS A 67 3.19 27.85 -12.63
CA LYS A 67 2.17 26.89 -13.06
C LYS A 67 2.30 25.55 -12.34
N THR A 68 1.17 24.87 -12.26
CA THR A 68 1.08 23.49 -11.77
C THR A 68 0.80 22.54 -12.93
N TYR A 69 1.54 21.45 -12.97
CA TYR A 69 1.41 20.39 -13.95
C TYR A 69 1.09 19.06 -13.26
N ILE A 70 0.09 18.35 -13.80
CA ILE A 70 -0.18 16.95 -13.45
C ILE A 70 0.29 16.07 -14.60
N GLN A 71 0.94 14.97 -14.25
CA GLN A 71 1.19 13.85 -15.15
C GLN A 71 0.56 12.57 -14.58
N GLY A 72 0.63 11.47 -15.33
CA GLY A 72 0.20 10.15 -14.89
C GLY A 72 0.40 9.11 -15.97
N SER A 73 0.22 7.84 -15.60
CA SER A 73 0.11 6.72 -16.54
C SER A 73 -1.26 6.76 -17.20
N ALA A 74 -1.33 7.09 -18.49
CA ALA A 74 -2.59 7.27 -19.20
C ALA A 74 -3.03 6.02 -19.97
N ALA A 75 -4.35 5.77 -20.00
CA ALA A 75 -5.01 4.56 -20.48
C ALA A 75 -4.68 3.28 -19.68
N ALA A 76 -5.36 2.18 -20.03
CA ALA A 76 -5.15 0.87 -19.43
C ALA A 76 -4.29 -0.07 -20.29
N GLY A 77 -3.67 -1.06 -19.66
CA GLY A 77 -2.92 -2.13 -20.32
C GLY A 77 -1.40 -1.93 -20.36
N PRO A 78 -0.64 -2.78 -21.08
CA PRO A 78 0.81 -2.86 -20.93
C PRO A 78 1.62 -1.75 -21.63
N SER A 79 0.98 -0.88 -22.41
CA SER A 79 1.67 0.10 -23.30
C SER A 79 1.25 1.55 -23.03
N THR A 80 1.03 1.91 -21.77
CA THR A 80 0.62 3.24 -21.32
C THR A 80 1.68 4.31 -21.68
N PRO A 81 1.29 5.45 -22.30
CA PRO A 81 2.12 6.65 -22.30
C PRO A 81 2.08 7.36 -20.93
N ILE A 82 3.13 8.14 -20.64
CA ILE A 82 3.04 9.19 -19.63
C ILE A 82 2.47 10.43 -20.30
N ASN A 83 1.27 10.83 -19.90
CA ASN A 83 0.65 12.07 -20.31
C ASN A 83 0.82 13.16 -19.25
N MET A 84 0.69 14.43 -19.66
CA MET A 84 0.77 15.60 -18.80
C MET A 84 -0.15 16.72 -19.29
N PHE A 85 -0.64 17.54 -18.36
CA PHE A 85 -1.40 18.77 -18.61
C PHE A 85 -1.18 19.80 -17.49
N GLU A 86 -1.46 21.07 -17.78
CA GLU A 86 -1.54 22.15 -16.79
C GLU A 86 -2.89 22.09 -16.05
N LEU A 87 -2.87 22.23 -14.72
CA LEU A 87 -4.06 22.09 -13.86
C LEU A 87 -4.23 23.32 -12.95
N ASP A 88 -5.48 23.79 -12.80
CA ASP A 88 -5.89 24.64 -11.68
C ASP A 88 -6.24 23.77 -10.46
N LEU A 89 -5.35 23.76 -9.46
CA LEU A 89 -5.53 23.01 -8.21
C LEU A 89 -6.77 23.42 -7.39
N SER A 90 -7.31 24.63 -7.61
CA SER A 90 -8.47 25.11 -6.84
C SER A 90 -9.80 24.61 -7.41
N SER A 91 -9.86 24.32 -8.71
CA SER A 91 -11.10 23.93 -9.41
C SER A 91 -11.07 22.54 -10.03
N GLY A 92 -9.89 21.92 -10.15
CA GLY A 92 -9.71 20.67 -10.90
C GLY A 92 -9.73 20.86 -12.43
N GLY A 93 -9.78 22.11 -12.91
CA GLY A 93 -9.88 22.43 -14.33
C GLY A 93 -8.55 22.27 -15.09
N LYS A 94 -8.57 21.52 -16.19
CA LYS A 94 -7.46 21.47 -17.15
C LYS A 94 -7.27 22.83 -17.83
N LEU A 95 -6.09 23.41 -17.70
CA LEU A 95 -5.68 24.68 -18.31
C LEU A 95 -4.95 24.50 -19.65
N SER A 96 -4.55 23.28 -19.99
CA SER A 96 -3.94 22.94 -21.28
C SER A 96 -4.57 21.68 -21.91
N GLU A 97 -4.24 21.44 -23.18
CA GLU A 97 -4.37 20.11 -23.77
C GLU A 97 -3.51 19.09 -22.99
N GLU A 98 -3.99 17.86 -22.93
CA GLU A 98 -3.24 16.71 -22.42
C GLU A 98 -2.33 16.13 -23.50
N ARG A 99 -1.07 15.85 -23.16
CA ARG A 99 -0.02 15.47 -24.13
C ARG A 99 0.88 14.38 -23.58
N THR A 100 1.18 13.38 -24.41
CA THR A 100 2.22 12.37 -24.11
C THR A 100 3.59 13.02 -24.08
N ILE A 101 4.28 12.96 -22.94
CA ILE A 101 5.63 13.52 -22.75
C ILE A 101 6.74 12.45 -22.84
N TRP A 102 6.42 11.18 -22.57
CA TRP A 102 7.31 10.02 -22.74
C TRP A 102 6.55 8.70 -22.81
N ARG A 103 7.24 7.61 -23.20
CA ARG A 103 6.70 6.24 -23.34
C ARG A 103 7.57 5.18 -22.65
N GLY A 104 8.41 5.61 -21.70
CA GLY A 104 9.42 4.77 -21.07
C GLY A 104 10.55 4.33 -22.01
N THR A 105 11.27 3.31 -21.58
CA THR A 105 12.38 2.67 -22.31
C THR A 105 11.93 1.50 -23.18
N GLY A 106 10.67 1.09 -23.07
CA GLY A 106 10.06 -0.02 -23.80
C GLY A 106 9.70 -1.23 -22.92
N GLY A 107 9.76 -1.07 -21.59
CA GLY A 107 9.12 -1.97 -20.65
C GLY A 107 7.60 -1.86 -20.69
N ILE A 108 6.93 -2.89 -20.15
CA ILE A 108 5.48 -2.88 -19.96
C ILE A 108 5.10 -2.00 -18.76
N TYR A 109 3.88 -1.46 -18.77
CA TYR A 109 3.33 -0.60 -17.70
C TYR A 109 4.28 0.56 -17.29
N PRO A 110 4.59 1.52 -18.19
CA PRO A 110 5.14 2.82 -17.80
C PRO A 110 4.21 3.52 -16.79
N GLU A 111 4.62 3.63 -15.54
CA GLU A 111 3.80 4.08 -14.40
C GLU A 111 4.61 4.90 -13.38
N GLY A 112 4.02 5.32 -12.25
CA GLY A 112 4.71 6.11 -11.21
C GLY A 112 5.56 7.31 -11.69
N PRO A 113 5.06 8.19 -12.59
CA PRO A 113 5.84 9.30 -13.09
C PRO A 113 6.10 10.38 -12.04
N HIS A 114 7.33 10.88 -11.94
CA HIS A 114 7.66 12.09 -11.19
C HIS A 114 8.56 13.03 -12.00
N LEU A 115 8.32 14.34 -11.87
CA LEU A 115 9.09 15.39 -12.52
C LEU A 115 9.94 16.14 -11.49
N TYR A 116 11.21 16.37 -11.83
CA TYR A 116 12.15 17.13 -11.02
C TYR A 116 12.93 18.12 -11.88
N LYS A 117 13.08 19.36 -11.43
CA LYS A 117 13.86 20.38 -12.14
C LYS A 117 15.26 20.52 -11.54
N ARG A 118 16.31 20.36 -12.35
CA ARG A 118 17.71 20.46 -11.90
C ARG A 118 18.63 20.93 -13.03
N LYS A 119 19.44 21.96 -12.76
CA LYS A 119 20.46 22.50 -13.70
C LYS A 119 19.92 22.83 -15.11
N GLY A 120 18.71 23.34 -15.21
CA GLY A 120 18.08 23.69 -16.51
C GLY A 120 17.48 22.51 -17.29
N TYR A 121 17.41 21.32 -16.69
CA TYR A 121 16.70 20.16 -17.20
C TYR A 121 15.49 19.82 -16.33
N TYR A 122 14.44 19.36 -16.98
CA TYR A 122 13.34 18.60 -16.40
C TYR A 122 13.69 17.12 -16.51
N TYR A 123 13.76 16.43 -15.37
CA TYR A 123 13.95 14.97 -15.30
C TYR A 123 12.59 14.34 -15.07
N LEU A 124 12.15 13.52 -16.02
CA LEU A 124 11.01 12.64 -15.86
C LEU A 124 11.53 11.26 -15.48
N VAL A 125 11.23 10.82 -14.27
CA VAL A 125 11.53 9.47 -13.80
C VAL A 125 10.20 8.71 -13.72
N ILE A 126 10.22 7.40 -13.97
CA ILE A 126 9.04 6.52 -14.01
C ILE A 126 9.40 5.13 -13.47
N ALA A 127 8.38 4.33 -13.15
CA ALA A 127 8.50 2.88 -13.04
C ALA A 127 8.14 2.20 -14.38
N GLU A 128 8.74 1.03 -14.64
CA GLU A 128 8.44 0.16 -15.77
C GLU A 128 8.57 -1.33 -15.34
N GLY A 129 8.04 -2.23 -16.16
CA GLY A 129 8.14 -3.68 -16.00
C GLY A 129 7.02 -4.33 -15.18
N GLY A 130 6.07 -3.53 -14.68
CA GLY A 130 5.06 -3.95 -13.70
C GLY A 130 5.64 -4.21 -12.31
N THR A 131 4.79 -4.20 -11.27
CA THR A 131 5.19 -4.22 -9.85
C THR A 131 5.71 -5.59 -9.31
N HIS A 132 6.21 -6.46 -10.20
CA HIS A 132 6.67 -7.85 -9.94
C HIS A 132 8.10 -8.09 -10.48
N GLU A 133 8.42 -9.26 -11.07
CA GLU A 133 9.79 -9.64 -11.51
C GLU A 133 10.46 -8.59 -12.40
N GLY A 134 9.69 -7.92 -13.26
CA GLY A 134 10.19 -6.94 -14.21
C GLY A 134 10.52 -5.58 -13.61
N HIS A 135 10.11 -5.30 -12.36
CA HIS A 135 10.02 -3.95 -11.82
C HIS A 135 11.36 -3.22 -11.83
N MET A 136 11.33 -1.99 -12.35
CA MET A 136 12.50 -1.14 -12.50
C MET A 136 12.11 0.33 -12.51
N VAL A 137 13.07 1.19 -12.13
CA VAL A 137 12.97 2.65 -12.25
C VAL A 137 13.77 3.10 -13.45
N THR A 138 13.17 3.90 -14.33
CA THR A 138 13.86 4.50 -15.48
C THR A 138 13.69 6.01 -15.49
N MET A 139 14.68 6.70 -16.07
CA MET A 139 14.76 8.15 -16.10
C MET A 139 14.99 8.65 -17.52
N ALA A 140 14.40 9.79 -17.83
CA ALA A 140 14.65 10.59 -19.01
C ALA A 140 14.72 12.07 -18.63
N ARG A 141 15.20 12.93 -19.54
CA ARG A 141 15.24 14.39 -19.29
C ARG A 141 15.03 15.20 -20.56
N SER A 142 14.68 16.48 -20.38
CA SER A 142 14.64 17.46 -21.46
C SER A 142 14.94 18.87 -20.95
N THR A 143 15.36 19.77 -21.83
CA THR A 143 15.41 21.22 -21.54
C THR A 143 14.07 21.91 -21.78
N ASN A 144 13.07 21.16 -22.28
CA ASN A 144 11.69 21.60 -22.43
C ASN A 144 10.78 20.67 -21.63
N LEU A 145 9.94 21.20 -20.74
CA LEU A 145 9.01 20.42 -19.92
C LEU A 145 8.13 19.46 -20.76
N TRP A 146 7.75 19.87 -21.97
CA TRP A 146 6.93 19.06 -22.90
C TRP A 146 7.75 18.06 -23.75
N GLY A 147 9.06 17.96 -23.52
CA GLY A 147 9.95 17.09 -24.27
C GLY A 147 10.42 17.64 -25.63
N PRO A 148 10.98 16.79 -26.51
CA PRO A 148 11.17 15.35 -26.31
C PRO A 148 12.12 15.06 -25.13
N HIS A 149 11.83 13.99 -24.39
CA HIS A 149 12.68 13.50 -23.31
C HIS A 149 13.70 12.49 -23.85
N GLU A 150 15.00 12.74 -23.64
CA GLU A 150 16.08 11.77 -23.90
C GLU A 150 16.19 10.79 -22.71
N GLY A 151 16.19 9.48 -22.97
CA GLY A 151 16.35 8.47 -21.93
C GLY A 151 17.78 8.44 -21.36
N CYS A 152 17.91 8.19 -20.06
CA CYS A 152 19.20 7.97 -19.42
C CYS A 152 19.93 6.77 -20.08
N PRO A 153 21.20 6.92 -20.50
CA PRO A 153 21.97 5.86 -21.15
C PRO A 153 22.34 4.70 -20.21
N HIS A 154 22.00 4.82 -18.92
CA HIS A 154 22.26 3.82 -17.88
C HIS A 154 20.96 3.28 -17.27
N ASN A 155 19.83 3.44 -17.95
CA ASN A 155 18.56 2.83 -17.52
C ASN A 155 18.64 1.29 -17.48
N PRO A 156 17.96 0.64 -16.51
CA PRO A 156 17.25 1.24 -15.39
C PRO A 156 18.18 1.75 -14.29
N ILE A 157 17.80 2.84 -13.62
CA ILE A 157 18.57 3.45 -12.53
C ILE A 157 18.39 2.74 -11.17
N LEU A 158 17.37 1.89 -11.05
CA LEU A 158 17.16 0.94 -9.96
C LEU A 158 16.39 -0.29 -10.47
N THR A 159 16.81 -1.50 -10.12
CA THR A 159 16.04 -2.75 -10.32
C THR A 159 16.69 -3.91 -9.58
N ALA A 160 15.89 -4.85 -9.09
CA ALA A 160 16.35 -6.12 -8.52
C ALA A 160 16.28 -7.31 -9.52
N ARG A 161 15.70 -7.12 -10.71
CA ARG A 161 15.29 -8.18 -11.67
C ARG A 161 16.37 -9.16 -12.14
N THR A 162 17.66 -8.86 -11.89
CA THR A 162 18.81 -9.69 -12.25
C THR A 162 19.73 -9.97 -11.05
N THR A 163 19.18 -9.96 -9.83
CA THR A 163 19.93 -10.15 -8.58
C THR A 163 19.33 -11.28 -7.75
N ASP A 164 20.16 -11.93 -6.93
CA ASP A 164 19.73 -12.90 -5.91
C ASP A 164 19.54 -12.20 -4.53
N ASP A 165 19.28 -10.89 -4.52
CA ASP A 165 19.09 -10.10 -3.31
C ASP A 165 17.77 -10.48 -2.61
N TYR A 166 17.73 -10.38 -1.28
CA TYR A 166 16.52 -10.70 -0.48
C TYR A 166 15.39 -9.67 -0.65
N ILE A 167 15.72 -8.46 -1.12
CA ILE A 167 14.73 -7.44 -1.48
C ILE A 167 14.58 -7.45 -3.00
N GLN A 168 13.37 -7.75 -3.46
CA GLN A 168 13.03 -7.97 -4.87
C GLN A 168 11.93 -7.01 -5.32
N TYR A 169 11.66 -7.00 -6.63
CA TYR A 169 10.60 -6.19 -7.27
C TYR A 169 10.72 -4.69 -6.96
N THR A 170 11.95 -4.18 -6.85
CA THR A 170 12.22 -2.78 -6.48
C THR A 170 11.85 -1.82 -7.60
N GLY A 171 10.98 -0.86 -7.30
CA GLY A 171 10.56 0.19 -8.24
C GLY A 171 9.60 1.15 -7.56
N HIS A 172 8.74 1.82 -8.33
CA HIS A 172 7.75 2.81 -7.87
C HIS A 172 8.22 3.66 -6.68
N TYR A 173 8.91 4.74 -7.01
CA TYR A 173 9.94 5.39 -6.22
C TYR A 173 9.62 6.87 -6.07
N ASP A 174 10.28 7.54 -5.12
CA ASP A 174 10.40 9.00 -5.11
C ASP A 174 11.77 9.41 -4.57
N VAL A 175 12.29 10.56 -5.00
CA VAL A 175 13.64 11.01 -4.65
C VAL A 175 13.65 12.38 -3.99
N PHE A 176 14.41 12.48 -2.91
CA PHE A 176 14.56 13.71 -2.13
C PHE A 176 16.02 13.95 -1.76
N ARG A 177 16.31 15.14 -1.27
CA ARG A 177 17.64 15.53 -0.80
C ARG A 177 17.54 16.01 0.64
N ASP A 178 18.36 15.46 1.52
CA ASP A 178 18.41 15.86 2.92
C ASP A 178 19.12 17.22 3.14
N ASP A 179 19.13 17.67 4.39
CA ASP A 179 19.72 18.94 4.84
C ASP A 179 21.26 18.98 4.66
N ARG A 180 21.91 17.82 4.54
CA ARG A 180 23.34 17.66 4.26
C ARG A 180 23.65 17.55 2.77
N GLY A 181 22.62 17.57 1.91
CA GLY A 181 22.75 17.52 0.46
C GLY A 181 22.86 16.10 -0.11
N GLN A 182 22.73 15.07 0.71
CA GLN A 182 22.70 13.68 0.25
C GLN A 182 21.35 13.38 -0.39
N TRP A 183 21.37 12.69 -1.53
CA TRP A 183 20.15 12.25 -2.21
C TRP A 183 19.72 10.89 -1.68
N TRP A 184 18.41 10.73 -1.54
CA TRP A 184 17.77 9.51 -1.07
C TRP A 184 16.62 9.17 -2.01
N CYS A 185 16.29 7.89 -2.04
CA CYS A 185 15.18 7.34 -2.80
C CYS A 185 14.35 6.47 -1.87
N THR A 186 13.08 6.82 -1.68
CA THR A 186 12.08 5.86 -1.22
C THR A 186 11.64 5.02 -2.41
N CYS A 187 11.40 3.73 -2.23
CA CYS A 187 10.88 2.86 -3.27
C CYS A 187 10.12 1.69 -2.65
N LEU A 188 9.16 1.12 -3.36
CA LEU A 188 8.57 -0.15 -2.95
C LEU A 188 9.49 -1.33 -3.30
N GLY A 189 9.30 -2.43 -2.59
CA GLY A 189 9.86 -3.74 -2.93
C GLY A 189 9.18 -4.84 -2.12
N VAL A 190 9.68 -6.08 -2.20
CA VAL A 190 9.21 -7.18 -1.35
C VAL A 190 10.40 -7.90 -0.71
N ARG A 191 10.26 -8.34 0.54
CA ARG A 191 11.13 -9.38 1.11
C ARG A 191 10.77 -10.74 0.51
N LYS A 192 11.65 -11.29 -0.33
CA LYS A 192 11.47 -12.56 -1.03
C LYS A 192 12.56 -13.55 -0.61
N ASP A 193 12.16 -14.66 -0.02
CA ASP A 193 13.09 -15.71 0.39
C ASP A 193 13.69 -16.46 -0.82
N ARG A 194 14.69 -17.30 -0.57
CA ARG A 194 15.37 -18.09 -1.62
C ARG A 194 14.49 -19.17 -2.28
N ASN A 195 13.33 -19.48 -1.69
CA ASN A 195 12.34 -20.39 -2.24
C ASN A 195 11.28 -19.64 -3.07
N GLY A 196 11.38 -18.31 -3.15
CA GLY A 196 10.46 -17.43 -3.86
C GLY A 196 9.25 -16.98 -3.03
N ARG A 197 9.22 -17.24 -1.72
CA ARG A 197 8.13 -16.84 -0.81
C ARG A 197 8.27 -15.37 -0.43
N TYR A 198 7.24 -14.59 -0.67
CA TYR A 198 7.04 -13.21 -0.20
C TYR A 198 5.59 -13.09 0.27
N ILE A 199 5.36 -12.55 1.48
CA ILE A 199 4.05 -12.64 2.15
C ILE A 199 3.55 -11.34 2.79
N MET A 200 4.39 -10.31 2.86
CA MET A 200 4.09 -9.08 3.61
C MET A 200 3.39 -8.00 2.76
N GLY A 201 3.08 -8.32 1.50
CA GLY A 201 2.78 -7.32 0.48
C GLY A 201 4.03 -6.56 0.04
N ARG A 202 3.82 -5.38 -0.55
CA ARG A 202 4.90 -4.46 -0.95
C ARG A 202 5.22 -3.53 0.21
N GLU A 203 6.51 -3.41 0.53
CA GLU A 203 7.04 -2.67 1.68
C GLU A 203 7.83 -1.44 1.20
N THR A 204 7.84 -0.37 1.99
CA THR A 204 8.62 0.84 1.69
C THR A 204 10.06 0.68 2.14
N PHE A 205 11.00 0.86 1.22
CA PHE A 205 12.44 0.87 1.48
C PHE A 205 13.04 2.24 1.22
N LEU A 206 14.23 2.46 1.79
CA LEU A 206 15.05 3.64 1.56
C LEU A 206 16.41 3.21 0.98
N THR A 207 16.85 3.84 -0.09
CA THR A 207 18.20 3.68 -0.66
C THR A 207 18.84 5.03 -0.97
N ARG A 208 20.16 5.04 -1.17
CA ARG A 208 20.92 6.25 -1.43
C ARG A 208 20.96 6.56 -2.92
N GLY A 209 20.86 7.85 -3.24
CA GLY A 209 21.09 8.37 -4.58
C GLY A 209 22.39 9.18 -4.68
N SER A 210 22.95 9.25 -5.88
CA SER A 210 24.05 10.16 -6.20
C SER A 210 23.95 10.62 -7.65
N TRP A 211 24.40 11.85 -7.94
CA TRP A 211 24.41 12.38 -9.30
C TRP A 211 25.82 12.37 -9.84
N ASP A 212 26.14 11.43 -10.72
CA ASP A 212 27.37 11.50 -11.52
C ASP A 212 27.13 12.41 -12.72
N GLY A 213 27.61 13.65 -12.60
CA GLY A 213 27.31 14.77 -13.48
C GLY A 213 25.82 15.13 -13.53
N ASP A 214 25.13 14.48 -14.46
CA ASP A 214 23.83 14.84 -15.00
C ASP A 214 22.75 13.76 -14.83
N TRP A 215 23.12 12.53 -14.48
CA TRP A 215 22.15 11.45 -14.24
C TRP A 215 22.22 10.97 -12.78
N LEU A 216 21.06 10.75 -12.17
CA LEU A 216 20.93 10.08 -10.89
C LEU A 216 21.26 8.58 -11.03
N SER A 217 22.00 8.05 -10.07
CA SER A 217 22.24 6.63 -9.86
C SER A 217 21.83 6.26 -8.44
N LEU A 218 21.17 5.12 -8.26
CA LEU A 218 20.67 4.64 -6.97
C LEU A 218 21.47 3.40 -6.50
N GLU A 219 21.74 3.31 -5.20
CA GLU A 219 22.33 2.10 -4.59
C GLU A 219 21.29 0.95 -4.59
N GLN A 220 21.76 -0.30 -4.71
CA GLN A 220 20.89 -1.46 -4.53
C GLN A 220 20.26 -1.48 -3.14
N VAL A 221 18.97 -1.82 -3.08
CA VAL A 221 18.15 -1.76 -1.86
C VAL A 221 18.59 -2.82 -0.86
N LYS A 222 18.68 -2.44 0.42
CA LYS A 222 19.13 -3.30 1.53
C LYS A 222 18.22 -3.10 2.74
N LEU A 223 18.08 -4.14 3.57
CA LEU A 223 17.31 -4.09 4.83
C LEU A 223 17.79 -2.98 5.77
N THR A 224 19.08 -2.64 5.71
CA THR A 224 19.65 -1.49 6.39
C THR A 224 20.47 -0.72 5.36
N PRO A 225 20.00 0.44 4.86
CA PRO A 225 20.79 1.25 3.94
C PRO A 225 22.04 1.78 4.62
N SER A 226 23.08 2.01 3.82
CA SER A 226 24.32 2.61 4.31
C SER A 226 24.11 4.10 4.63
N GLY A 227 25.02 4.71 5.39
CA GLY A 227 25.03 6.16 5.61
C GLY A 227 23.81 6.74 6.34
N LEU A 228 22.96 5.91 6.96
CA LEU A 228 21.94 6.37 7.91
C LEU A 228 22.62 7.16 9.04
N LEU A 229 22.01 8.28 9.41
CA LEU A 229 22.44 9.07 10.54
C LEU A 229 21.85 8.44 11.81
N GLY A 230 22.71 8.00 12.73
CA GLY A 230 22.26 7.74 14.09
C GLY A 230 21.90 9.06 14.76
N SER A 231 20.75 9.10 15.44
CA SER A 231 20.44 10.14 16.40
C SER A 231 20.92 9.71 17.79
N ASP A 232 21.61 10.60 18.50
CA ASP A 232 21.92 10.42 19.93
C ASP A 232 20.65 10.57 20.82
N GLU A 233 19.53 11.01 20.24
CA GLU A 233 18.21 11.02 20.85
C GLU A 233 17.36 9.86 20.30
N GLU A 234 16.90 8.96 21.18
CA GLU A 234 15.76 8.08 20.91
C GLU A 234 14.48 8.92 20.86
N LYS A 235 14.23 9.57 19.73
CA LYS A 235 12.90 10.09 19.41
C LYS A 235 12.01 8.93 18.98
N THR A 236 11.38 8.27 19.94
CA THR A 236 10.24 7.39 19.67
C THR A 236 9.18 8.22 18.97
N LEU A 237 8.88 7.88 17.72
CA LEU A 237 7.67 8.35 17.05
C LEU A 237 6.49 7.68 17.75
N ILE A 238 5.90 8.37 18.71
CA ILE A 238 4.67 7.93 19.36
C ILE A 238 3.54 8.27 18.40
N ALA A 239 3.09 7.26 17.67
CA ALA A 239 1.85 7.31 16.93
C ALA A 239 0.67 7.49 17.92
N ASP A 240 -0.38 8.21 17.53
CA ASP A 240 -1.58 8.29 18.38
C ASP A 240 -2.16 6.87 18.57
N PRO A 241 -2.55 6.48 19.80
CA PRO A 241 -3.21 5.20 20.02
C PRO A 241 -4.42 5.07 19.09
N ALA A 242 -4.54 3.92 18.42
CA ALA A 242 -5.55 3.60 17.41
C ALA A 242 -5.25 4.01 15.95
N ILE A 243 -4.20 4.78 15.63
CA ILE A 243 -3.92 5.19 14.24
C ILE A 243 -3.58 4.01 13.30
N ASP A 244 -3.09 2.90 13.85
CA ASP A 244 -2.78 1.68 13.10
C ASP A 244 -4.01 0.81 12.75
N TYR A 245 -5.21 1.16 13.25
CA TYR A 245 -6.43 0.43 12.87
C TYR A 245 -6.94 0.87 11.51
N VAL A 246 -6.86 -0.06 10.55
CA VAL A 246 -7.53 0.07 9.25
C VAL A 246 -8.91 -0.58 9.29
N TYR A 247 -9.87 0.06 8.63
CA TYR A 247 -11.20 -0.48 8.38
C TYR A 247 -11.32 -1.00 6.95
N ILE A 248 -12.20 -1.98 6.72
CA ILE A 248 -12.48 -2.49 5.37
C ILE A 248 -13.58 -1.63 4.75
N ARG A 249 -13.19 -0.73 3.84
CA ARG A 249 -14.07 0.28 3.19
C ARG A 249 -14.66 1.25 4.22
N ASP A 250 -15.77 1.88 3.88
CA ASP A 250 -16.51 2.81 4.72
C ASP A 250 -17.13 2.08 5.92
N ALA A 251 -16.41 2.06 7.05
CA ALA A 251 -16.95 1.55 8.30
C ALA A 251 -17.99 2.51 8.87
N ASP A 252 -19.14 1.98 9.29
CA ASP A 252 -20.11 2.68 10.12
C ASP A 252 -19.57 2.82 11.55
N PRO A 253 -19.17 4.03 12.01
CA PRO A 253 -18.52 4.22 13.30
C PRO A 253 -19.43 3.87 14.49
N SER A 254 -20.77 3.83 14.30
CA SER A 254 -21.71 3.50 15.38
C SER A 254 -21.59 2.04 15.86
N ASN A 255 -20.99 1.17 15.05
CA ASN A 255 -20.70 -0.22 15.41
C ASN A 255 -19.44 -0.40 16.27
N TYR A 256 -18.67 0.67 16.52
CA TYR A 256 -17.39 0.63 17.21
C TYR A 256 -17.42 1.51 18.46
N THR A 257 -17.25 0.90 19.64
CA THR A 257 -17.07 1.66 20.89
C THR A 257 -15.72 1.35 21.50
N LEU A 258 -14.81 2.32 21.41
CA LEU A 258 -13.49 2.32 22.07
C LEU A 258 -13.61 2.96 23.45
N SER A 259 -13.35 2.21 24.53
CA SER A 259 -13.35 2.80 25.87
C SER A 259 -11.95 3.25 26.27
N SER A 260 -11.71 4.57 26.22
CA SER A 260 -10.48 5.27 26.64
C SER A 260 -9.24 5.07 25.77
N SER A 261 -8.25 5.95 25.98
CA SER A 261 -7.02 6.09 25.20
C SER A 261 -6.00 4.95 25.38
N THR A 262 -6.32 3.91 26.13
CA THR A 262 -5.42 2.77 26.41
C THR A 262 -5.80 1.48 25.66
N LEU A 263 -6.88 1.50 24.86
CA LEU A 263 -7.34 0.36 24.03
C LEU A 263 -7.68 -0.94 24.82
N ASP A 264 -7.81 -0.85 26.14
CA ASP A 264 -8.06 -2.03 27.01
C ASP A 264 -9.37 -2.76 26.69
N HIS A 265 -10.37 -2.05 26.16
CA HIS A 265 -11.66 -2.60 25.74
C HIS A 265 -12.16 -2.00 24.42
N LEU A 266 -12.46 -2.88 23.47
CA LEU A 266 -13.18 -2.60 22.23
C LEU A 266 -14.48 -3.39 22.24
N THR A 267 -15.61 -2.71 22.04
CA THR A 267 -16.91 -3.36 21.82
C THR A 267 -17.30 -3.19 20.36
N LEU A 268 -17.63 -4.31 19.70
CA LEU A 268 -18.17 -4.35 18.34
C LEU A 268 -19.66 -4.72 18.38
N THR A 269 -20.49 -3.97 17.69
CA THR A 269 -21.88 -4.33 17.36
C THR A 269 -21.90 -5.09 16.05
N ALA A 270 -22.74 -6.13 15.97
CA ALA A 270 -22.82 -7.02 14.83
C ALA A 270 -23.50 -6.43 13.58
N SER A 271 -22.83 -6.61 12.43
CA SER A 271 -23.35 -6.37 11.07
C SER A 271 -24.36 -7.46 10.64
N THR A 272 -24.55 -7.69 9.34
CA THR A 272 -25.12 -8.94 8.77
C THR A 272 -24.28 -9.51 7.63
N ALA A 273 -23.18 -8.83 7.25
CA ALA A 273 -22.27 -9.26 6.19
C ALA A 273 -21.06 -10.04 6.72
N ASP A 274 -20.47 -10.88 5.87
CA ASP A 274 -19.23 -11.62 6.14
C ASP A 274 -18.02 -11.04 5.37
N LEU A 275 -16.81 -11.53 5.67
CA LEU A 275 -15.54 -11.09 5.07
C LEU A 275 -15.47 -11.25 3.54
N SER A 276 -16.36 -12.05 2.96
CA SER A 276 -16.45 -12.31 1.53
C SER A 276 -17.45 -11.41 0.80
N HIS A 277 -18.20 -10.58 1.54
CA HIS A 277 -19.19 -9.66 0.97
C HIS A 277 -18.51 -8.52 0.20
N PRO A 278 -18.91 -8.23 -1.05
CA PRO A 278 -18.21 -7.29 -1.92
C PRO A 278 -18.37 -5.82 -1.51
N GLU A 279 -19.44 -5.46 -0.81
CA GLU A 279 -19.79 -4.05 -0.55
C GLU A 279 -20.06 -3.70 0.93
N LEU A 280 -20.12 -4.67 1.85
CA LEU A 280 -20.55 -4.44 3.23
C LEU A 280 -19.47 -4.81 4.24
N SER A 281 -19.48 -4.17 5.41
CA SER A 281 -18.49 -4.38 6.48
C SER A 281 -18.78 -5.66 7.27
N PRO A 282 -17.76 -6.50 7.56
CA PRO A 282 -17.95 -7.91 7.86
C PRO A 282 -17.90 -8.26 9.34
N SER A 283 -18.19 -9.54 9.60
CA SER A 283 -18.38 -10.13 10.92
C SER A 283 -18.56 -11.69 10.83
N PHE A 284 -18.46 -12.49 11.92
CA PHE A 284 -19.14 -13.81 12.08
C PHE A 284 -19.28 -14.31 13.55
N ILE A 285 -20.38 -15.02 13.94
CA ILE A 285 -20.51 -15.96 15.10
C ILE A 285 -21.63 -17.01 14.89
N GLU A 286 -21.23 -18.28 14.99
CA GLU A 286 -21.98 -19.40 15.58
C GLU A 286 -21.24 -19.81 16.88
N LEU A 287 -21.84 -20.59 17.80
CA LEU A 287 -21.20 -21.05 19.05
C LEU A 287 -20.15 -22.18 18.83
N ALA A 288 -19.18 -21.93 17.96
CA ALA A 288 -17.99 -22.75 17.74
C ALA A 288 -16.79 -21.83 17.41
N ILE A 289 -15.57 -22.28 17.73
CA ILE A 289 -14.39 -21.69 17.10
C ILE A 289 -14.32 -22.28 15.70
N VAL A 290 -14.29 -21.41 14.69
CA VAL A 290 -14.11 -21.78 13.29
C VAL A 290 -12.85 -21.08 12.79
N VAL A 291 -11.97 -21.84 12.14
CA VAL A 291 -10.86 -21.31 11.34
C VAL A 291 -11.23 -21.54 9.89
N GLU A 292 -11.31 -20.47 9.11
CA GLU A 292 -11.56 -20.52 7.68
C GLU A 292 -10.35 -19.97 6.93
N VAL A 293 -9.86 -20.72 5.94
CA VAL A 293 -8.83 -20.29 5.00
C VAL A 293 -9.48 -20.21 3.63
N ILE A 294 -9.60 -18.99 3.10
CA ILE A 294 -10.28 -18.69 1.85
C ILE A 294 -9.32 -17.93 0.95
N ASN A 295 -8.95 -18.52 -0.19
CA ASN A 295 -8.21 -17.85 -1.26
C ASN A 295 -8.81 -18.31 -2.59
N ARG A 296 -9.78 -17.52 -3.10
CA ARG A 296 -10.50 -17.82 -4.34
C ARG A 296 -9.57 -17.94 -5.57
N PRO A 297 -8.58 -17.05 -5.80
CA PRO A 297 -7.61 -17.19 -6.88
C PRO A 297 -6.81 -18.51 -6.89
N LYS A 298 -6.63 -19.15 -5.72
CA LYS A 298 -5.94 -20.45 -5.59
C LYS A 298 -6.89 -21.64 -5.40
N GLU A 299 -8.19 -21.44 -5.54
CA GLU A 299 -9.24 -22.44 -5.26
C GLU A 299 -9.18 -23.03 -3.83
N ILE A 300 -8.62 -22.28 -2.87
CA ILE A 300 -8.51 -22.73 -1.48
C ILE A 300 -9.77 -22.35 -0.72
N TYR A 301 -10.48 -23.37 -0.25
CA TYR A 301 -11.48 -23.26 0.82
C TYR A 301 -11.23 -24.39 1.83
N ARG A 302 -10.82 -24.04 3.04
CA ARG A 302 -10.61 -25.00 4.14
C ARG A 302 -11.25 -24.46 5.41
N GLN A 303 -11.97 -25.32 6.12
CA GLN A 303 -12.65 -24.99 7.37
C GLN A 303 -12.28 -26.02 8.44
N GLU A 304 -11.83 -25.53 9.59
CA GLU A 304 -11.64 -26.33 10.81
C GLU A 304 -12.57 -25.80 11.89
N ARG A 305 -13.22 -26.71 12.64
CA ARG A 305 -14.29 -26.35 13.58
C ARG A 305 -14.13 -27.06 14.91
N GLN A 306 -14.14 -26.27 15.99
CA GLN A 306 -14.08 -26.73 17.37
C GLN A 306 -15.30 -26.19 18.14
N THR A 307 -16.29 -27.05 18.36
CA THR A 307 -17.46 -26.72 19.19
C THR A 307 -17.04 -26.55 20.66
N LEU A 308 -17.65 -25.59 21.35
CA LEU A 308 -17.42 -25.32 22.77
C LEU A 308 -18.73 -25.33 23.56
N ASP A 309 -18.71 -25.89 24.77
CA ASP A 309 -19.88 -25.86 25.66
C ASP A 309 -19.94 -24.55 26.44
N ARG A 310 -20.56 -23.53 25.81
CA ARG A 310 -20.99 -22.25 26.42
C ARG A 310 -19.96 -21.61 27.37
N PRO A 311 -18.72 -21.35 26.91
CA PRO A 311 -17.71 -20.67 27.71
C PRO A 311 -18.15 -19.24 28.05
N LYS A 312 -17.81 -18.75 29.25
CA LYS A 312 -18.04 -17.34 29.63
C LYS A 312 -17.12 -16.37 28.87
N SER A 313 -15.94 -16.84 28.50
CA SER A 313 -14.90 -16.08 27.81
C SER A 313 -13.91 -17.02 27.14
N ILE A 314 -13.36 -16.56 26.02
CA ILE A 314 -12.36 -17.27 25.21
C ILE A 314 -11.23 -16.27 24.99
N ALA A 315 -9.98 -16.73 25.07
CA ALA A 315 -8.83 -15.97 24.61
C ALA A 315 -8.20 -16.67 23.40
N PHE A 316 -7.81 -15.87 22.41
CA PHE A 316 -7.14 -16.33 21.19
C PHE A 316 -5.67 -15.91 21.21
N ARG A 317 -4.84 -16.64 20.47
CA ARG A 317 -3.44 -16.31 20.23
C ARG A 317 -3.07 -16.79 18.83
N MET A 318 -2.41 -15.93 18.07
CA MET A 318 -1.69 -16.33 16.88
C MET A 318 -0.18 -16.33 17.17
N GLN A 319 0.52 -17.33 16.65
CA GLN A 319 1.97 -17.27 16.46
C GLN A 319 2.23 -17.26 14.96
N TYR A 320 3.23 -16.49 14.51
CA TYR A 320 3.52 -16.33 13.09
C TYR A 320 5.02 -16.51 12.83
N THR A 321 5.33 -16.98 11.63
CA THR A 321 6.66 -16.99 11.01
C THR A 321 6.49 -16.63 9.53
N GLU A 322 7.59 -16.48 8.79
CA GLU A 322 7.48 -16.36 7.32
C GLU A 322 6.83 -17.59 6.67
N GLN A 323 6.80 -18.76 7.32
CA GLN A 323 6.32 -20.03 6.73
C GLN A 323 4.89 -20.38 7.14
N GLU A 324 4.51 -20.14 8.40
CA GLU A 324 3.23 -20.57 8.95
C GLU A 324 2.61 -19.58 9.95
N TYR A 325 1.27 -19.53 9.95
CA TYR A 325 0.45 -19.02 11.05
C TYR A 325 -0.08 -20.19 11.89
N ARG A 326 0.07 -20.11 13.21
CA ARG A 326 -0.45 -21.10 14.16
C ARG A 326 -1.47 -20.47 15.06
N LEU A 327 -2.70 -20.98 15.00
CA LEU A 327 -3.85 -20.41 15.69
C LEU A 327 -4.16 -21.23 16.95
N PHE A 328 -4.29 -20.54 18.08
CA PHE A 328 -4.53 -21.14 19.38
C PHE A 328 -5.71 -20.49 20.10
N TYR A 329 -6.36 -21.26 20.96
CA TYR A 329 -7.35 -20.74 21.90
C TYR A 329 -7.16 -21.32 23.30
N THR A 330 -7.79 -20.66 24.27
CA THR A 330 -8.08 -21.19 25.60
C THR A 330 -9.46 -20.70 26.03
N VAL A 331 -10.23 -21.54 26.73
CA VAL A 331 -11.38 -21.07 27.51
C VAL A 331 -10.81 -20.44 28.78
N ALA A 332 -11.30 -19.25 29.16
CA ALA A 332 -10.69 -18.46 30.23
C ALA A 332 -11.39 -18.66 31.59
N ASP A 333 -10.64 -19.17 32.56
CA ASP A 333 -10.76 -18.87 34.01
C ASP A 333 -9.52 -19.37 34.81
N ALA A 334 -8.34 -19.44 34.18
CA ALA A 334 -7.14 -20.06 34.75
C ALA A 334 -5.91 -19.13 34.73
N ALA A 335 -5.21 -19.03 35.87
CA ALA A 335 -3.98 -18.24 36.02
C ALA A 335 -2.79 -18.76 35.20
N GLN A 336 -2.88 -19.98 34.67
CA GLN A 336 -2.01 -20.53 33.63
C GLN A 336 -2.90 -21.12 32.53
N PRO A 337 -3.14 -20.40 31.42
CA PRO A 337 -3.98 -20.90 30.34
C PRO A 337 -3.32 -22.07 29.60
N ASN A 338 -4.07 -23.15 29.40
CA ASN A 338 -3.66 -24.27 28.57
C ASN A 338 -4.10 -24.00 27.12
N TRP A 339 -3.14 -23.65 26.26
CA TRP A 339 -3.40 -23.28 24.88
C TRP A 339 -3.55 -24.51 23.98
N THR A 340 -4.74 -24.66 23.39
CA THR A 340 -5.00 -25.65 22.34
C THR A 340 -4.74 -25.02 20.98
N CYS A 341 -3.86 -25.63 20.18
CA CYS A 341 -3.70 -25.28 18.78
C CYS A 341 -4.94 -25.77 18.02
N VAL A 342 -5.62 -24.88 17.29
CA VAL A 342 -6.74 -25.23 16.41
C VAL A 342 -6.17 -25.68 15.08
N SER A 343 -5.49 -24.78 14.38
CA SER A 343 -5.02 -24.94 13.01
C SER A 343 -3.58 -24.43 12.83
N THR A 344 -2.93 -24.89 11.78
CA THR A 344 -1.66 -24.36 11.26
C THR A 344 -1.80 -24.14 9.76
N ILE A 345 -1.54 -22.92 9.31
CA ILE A 345 -1.82 -22.43 7.96
C ILE A 345 -0.49 -22.04 7.32
N ASP A 346 -0.19 -22.53 6.12
CA ASP A 346 0.98 -22.08 5.37
C ASP A 346 0.72 -20.65 4.87
N THR A 347 1.66 -19.71 5.10
CA THR A 347 1.45 -18.31 4.70
C THR A 347 1.28 -18.10 3.19
N LEU A 348 1.74 -19.04 2.34
CA LEU A 348 1.46 -19.02 0.90
C LEU A 348 0.00 -19.30 0.56
N ASP A 349 -0.80 -19.89 1.45
CA ASP A 349 -2.24 -20.01 1.25
C ASP A 349 -2.93 -18.64 1.25
N LEU A 350 -2.31 -17.61 1.84
CA LEU A 350 -2.86 -16.26 2.01
C LEU A 350 -2.24 -15.21 1.06
N THR A 351 -1.46 -15.63 0.06
CA THR A 351 -0.90 -14.73 -0.97
C THR A 351 -1.64 -14.85 -2.31
N GLY A 352 -1.66 -13.79 -3.11
CA GLY A 352 -2.13 -13.80 -4.49
C GLY A 352 -1.35 -12.83 -5.38
N PRO A 353 -1.72 -12.73 -6.67
CA PRO A 353 -1.33 -11.61 -7.53
C PRO A 353 -2.20 -10.39 -7.16
N ASP A 354 -1.96 -9.84 -5.97
CA ASP A 354 -2.68 -8.69 -5.42
C ASP A 354 -1.71 -7.58 -5.00
N PHE A 355 -2.27 -6.44 -4.59
CA PHE A 355 -1.52 -5.20 -4.33
C PHE A 355 -1.28 -4.93 -2.83
N THR A 356 -1.68 -5.87 -1.97
CA THR A 356 -1.86 -5.69 -0.52
C THR A 356 -0.97 -6.64 0.29
N GLY A 357 -1.13 -6.62 1.61
CA GLY A 357 -0.47 -7.54 2.55
C GLY A 357 -1.45 -8.03 3.63
N PRO A 358 -1.07 -9.03 4.43
CA PRO A 358 -1.93 -9.61 5.45
C PRO A 358 -2.24 -8.60 6.56
N VAL A 359 -3.54 -8.36 6.79
CA VAL A 359 -4.04 -7.56 7.91
C VAL A 359 -4.55 -8.50 9.00
N ILE A 360 -4.20 -8.21 10.26
CA ILE A 360 -4.64 -8.97 11.43
C ILE A 360 -5.59 -8.07 12.24
N GLY A 361 -6.85 -8.50 12.38
CA GLY A 361 -7.89 -7.71 13.05
C GLY A 361 -8.93 -8.55 13.78
N VAL A 362 -9.91 -7.88 14.38
CA VAL A 362 -11.06 -8.47 15.09
C VAL A 362 -12.38 -7.98 14.49
N PHE A 363 -13.40 -8.84 14.44
CA PHE A 363 -14.71 -8.63 13.77
C PHE A 363 -15.79 -9.54 14.42
N ALA A 364 -17.11 -9.28 14.29
CA ALA A 364 -18.13 -9.99 15.11
C ALA A 364 -19.61 -10.06 14.58
N VAL A 365 -20.08 -11.24 14.11
CA VAL A 365 -21.48 -11.70 13.77
C VAL A 365 -22.45 -11.69 14.97
N ALA A 366 -23.71 -11.36 14.72
CA ALA A 366 -24.78 -12.34 14.76
C ALA A 366 -25.75 -12.18 13.55
N GLU A 367 -26.69 -13.11 13.40
CA GLU A 367 -27.87 -12.94 12.54
C GLU A 367 -28.83 -11.84 13.06
N ALA A 368 -28.62 -11.37 14.29
CA ALA A 368 -29.40 -10.35 14.97
C ALA A 368 -28.51 -9.14 15.35
N THR A 369 -28.96 -7.93 14.99
CA THR A 369 -28.19 -6.68 15.11
C THR A 369 -28.06 -6.13 16.54
N ASP A 370 -28.57 -6.84 17.55
CA ASP A 370 -28.47 -6.50 18.97
C ASP A 370 -27.34 -7.23 19.71
N THR A 371 -26.56 -8.07 19.00
CA THR A 371 -25.41 -8.77 19.60
C THR A 371 -24.18 -7.87 19.63
N ALA A 372 -23.62 -7.69 20.84
CA ALA A 372 -22.37 -6.99 21.07
C ALA A 372 -21.29 -7.96 21.56
N VAL A 373 -20.09 -7.90 20.98
CA VAL A 373 -18.92 -8.69 21.38
C VAL A 373 -17.85 -7.77 21.95
N GLN A 374 -17.33 -8.10 23.13
CA GLN A 374 -16.29 -7.31 23.80
C GLN A 374 -14.93 -7.98 23.68
N PHE A 375 -14.01 -7.32 22.99
CA PHE A 375 -12.59 -7.66 22.91
C PHE A 375 -11.82 -6.91 24.00
N ARG A 376 -10.79 -7.54 24.56
CA ARG A 376 -9.95 -6.98 25.63
C ARG A 376 -8.50 -7.42 25.45
N ASN A 377 -7.55 -6.57 25.87
CA ASN A 377 -6.12 -6.89 25.92
C ASN A 377 -5.53 -7.36 24.56
N LEU A 378 -5.94 -6.76 23.44
CA LEU A 378 -5.30 -7.03 22.16
C LEU A 378 -3.82 -6.62 22.25
N THR A 379 -2.91 -7.57 22.03
CA THR A 379 -1.47 -7.35 22.13
C THR A 379 -0.81 -7.86 20.86
N ILE A 380 0.00 -7.01 20.23
CA ILE A 380 0.87 -7.37 19.10
C ILE A 380 2.31 -7.30 19.63
N CYS A 381 3.09 -8.36 19.39
CA CYS A 381 4.46 -8.55 19.90
C CYS A 381 5.42 -8.91 18.76
#